data_AF-A0A6M3K2E6-F1
#
_entry.id   AF-A0A6M3K2E6-F1
#
_cell.length_a   1.000
_cell.length_b   1.000
_cell.length_c   1.000
_cell.angle_alpha   90.00
_cell.angle_beta   90.00
_cell.angle_gamma   90.00
#
_symmetry.space_group_name_H-M   'P 1'
#
loop_
_entity.id
_entity.type
_entity.pdbx_description
1 polymer ?
#
loop_
_entity_poly.entity_id
_entity_poly.type
_entity_poly.pdbx_seq_one_letter_code
_entity_poly.pdbx_strand_id
1 'polypeptide(L)'
;MESMLLEKTVGAVYPSPPVNSVLYLPGYPPTGGIIHDRSGSGNNGTINGATWERLPSGLWVLNFDGVNDKITIPQASNIITGTGDFTYKVW
;
A
#
# COMPACT_ATOMS: atom_id res chain seq x y z
N MET A 1 16.12 32.71 6.33
CA MET A 1 16.51 31.46 7.02
C MET A 1 15.59 30.39 6.45
N GLU A 2 16.22 29.47 5.71
CA GLU A 2 15.69 28.20 5.22
C GLU A 2 14.42 28.20 4.35
N SER A 3 14.70 28.23 3.06
CA SER A 3 13.88 27.62 2.00
C SER A 3 13.44 26.22 2.38
N MET A 4 12.16 26.03 2.67
CA MET A 4 11.53 24.71 2.54
C MET A 4 11.27 24.48 1.05
N LEU A 5 12.35 24.10 0.37
CA LEU A 5 12.29 23.21 -0.77
C LEU A 5 11.55 21.95 -0.28
N LEU A 6 10.22 21.91 -0.42
CA LEU A 6 9.58 20.60 -0.59
C LEU A 6 9.86 20.22 -2.03
N GLU A 7 11.05 19.64 -2.19
CA GLU A 7 11.60 19.20 -3.46
C GLU A 7 10.55 18.36 -4.20
N LYS A 8 10.28 18.81 -5.43
CA LYS A 8 9.93 17.99 -6.58
C LYS A 8 10.13 16.48 -6.31
N THR A 9 9.05 15.82 -5.91
CA THR A 9 8.86 14.43 -6.28
C THR A 9 7.54 14.41 -7.04
N VAL A 10 7.60 14.46 -8.36
CA VAL A 10 6.50 13.95 -9.19
C VAL A 10 6.55 12.42 -9.04
N GLY A 11 6.27 11.96 -7.82
CA GLY A 11 5.98 10.58 -7.50
C GLY A 11 4.53 10.34 -7.84
N ALA A 12 4.19 9.11 -8.21
CA ALA A 12 2.81 8.74 -8.51
C ALA A 12 1.86 9.31 -7.43
N VAL A 13 0.96 10.23 -7.83
CA VAL A 13 -0.07 10.75 -6.93
C VAL A 13 -1.13 9.67 -6.83
N TYR A 14 -0.99 8.80 -5.82
CA TYR A 14 -2.08 7.90 -5.49
C TYR A 14 -3.25 8.70 -4.93
N PRO A 15 -4.50 8.34 -5.28
CA PRO A 15 -5.66 9.01 -4.71
C PRO A 15 -5.64 8.86 -3.19
N SER A 16 -6.17 9.86 -2.47
CA SER A 16 -6.40 9.70 -1.04
C SER A 16 -7.27 8.46 -0.77
N PRO A 17 -7.01 7.72 0.31
CA PRO A 17 -7.87 6.62 0.70
C PRO A 17 -9.32 7.10 0.81
N PRO A 18 -10.33 6.29 0.42
CA PRO A 18 -11.71 6.56 0.76
C PRO A 18 -11.88 6.83 2.26
N VAL A 19 -12.83 7.69 2.63
CA VAL A 19 -13.14 7.97 4.04
C VAL A 19 -13.43 6.67 4.79
N ASN A 20 -12.97 6.58 6.04
CA ASN A 20 -13.08 5.40 6.91
C ASN A 20 -12.33 4.15 6.44
N SER A 21 -11.43 4.25 5.44
CA SER A 21 -10.53 3.14 5.13
C SER A 21 -9.60 2.88 6.31
N VAL A 22 -9.53 1.63 6.74
CA VAL A 22 -8.61 1.15 7.80
C VAL A 22 -7.35 0.48 7.24
N LEU A 23 -7.30 0.33 5.91
CA LEU A 23 -6.18 -0.23 5.18
C LEU A 23 -6.15 0.40 3.78
N TYR A 24 -5.01 0.97 3.41
CA TYR A 24 -4.78 1.49 2.07
C TYR A 24 -3.33 1.25 1.65
N LEU A 25 -3.11 0.35 0.70
CA LEU A 25 -1.78 -0.15 0.33
C LEU A 25 -1.43 0.26 -1.11
N PRO A 26 -1.14 1.55 -1.38
CA PRO A 26 -0.66 1.96 -2.68
C PRO A 26 0.79 1.49 -2.90
N GLY A 27 1.18 1.30 -4.15
CA GLY A 27 2.50 0.77 -4.51
C GLY A 27 3.70 1.70 -4.30
N TYR A 28 3.58 2.84 -3.59
CA TYR A 28 4.70 3.79 -3.43
C TYR A 28 4.91 4.31 -1.99
N PRO A 29 6.18 4.58 -1.63
CA PRO A 29 7.38 4.15 -2.34
C PRO A 29 7.55 2.62 -2.24
N PRO A 30 8.12 1.95 -3.26
CA PRO A 30 8.44 0.54 -3.16
C PRO A 30 9.53 0.36 -2.10
N THR A 31 9.28 -0.50 -1.12
CA THR A 31 10.14 -0.64 0.06
C THR A 31 10.43 -2.09 0.37
N GLY A 32 11.29 -2.73 -0.42
CA GLY A 32 11.73 -4.11 -0.19
C GLY A 32 10.54 -5.04 0.12
N GLY A 33 10.60 -5.74 1.26
CA GLY A 33 9.55 -6.66 1.72
C GLY A 33 8.38 -6.01 2.46
N ILE A 34 8.19 -4.68 2.41
CA ILE A 34 7.10 -3.98 3.09
C ILE A 34 6.29 -3.18 2.07
N ILE A 35 4.97 -3.21 2.21
CA ILE A 35 4.03 -2.27 1.61
C ILE A 35 3.38 -1.43 2.70
N HIS A 36 3.48 -0.11 2.57
CA HIS A 36 3.07 0.80 3.63
C HIS A 36 1.57 1.09 3.59
N ASP A 37 0.95 1.06 4.77
CA ASP A 37 -0.41 1.54 4.95
C ASP A 37 -0.45 3.07 4.95
N ARG A 38 -1.23 3.60 4.01
CA ARG A 38 -1.47 5.03 3.80
C ARG A 38 -2.86 5.46 4.26
N SER A 39 -3.61 4.59 4.92
CA SER A 39 -4.88 4.96 5.57
C SER A 39 -4.67 5.82 6.83
N GLY A 40 -3.48 5.75 7.43
CA GLY A 40 -3.17 6.33 8.74
C GLY A 40 -3.38 5.36 9.90
N SER A 41 -3.81 4.13 9.64
CA SER A 41 -4.07 3.11 10.66
C SER A 41 -2.84 2.32 11.10
N GLY A 42 -1.73 2.41 10.36
CA GLY A 42 -0.48 1.73 10.69
C GLY A 42 -0.46 0.24 10.34
N ASN A 43 -1.41 -0.23 9.53
CA ASN A 43 -1.59 -1.63 9.16
C ASN A 43 -0.68 -2.04 7.99
N ASN A 44 0.63 -1.79 8.12
CA ASN A 44 1.61 -2.12 7.09
C ASN A 44 1.59 -3.63 6.75
N GLY A 45 1.81 -3.94 5.47
CA GLY A 45 1.88 -5.33 5.00
C GLY A 45 3.31 -5.80 4.77
N THR A 46 3.56 -7.06 5.13
CA THR A 46 4.80 -7.77 4.77
C THR A 46 4.60 -8.57 3.50
N ILE A 47 5.43 -8.30 2.49
CA ILE A 47 5.43 -8.96 1.19
C ILE A 47 6.24 -10.25 1.27
N ASN A 48 5.66 -11.35 0.80
CA ASN A 48 6.32 -12.66 0.67
C ASN A 48 6.04 -13.21 -0.74
N GLY A 49 7.08 -13.59 -1.47
CA GLY A 49 6.97 -14.08 -2.86
C GLY A 49 6.87 -12.96 -3.89
N ALA A 50 5.90 -12.05 -3.72
CA ALA A 50 5.66 -11.00 -4.69
C ALA A 50 6.83 -10.00 -4.79
N THR A 51 7.03 -9.43 -5.98
CA THR A 51 8.13 -8.51 -6.27
C THR A 51 7.63 -7.16 -6.77
N TRP A 52 8.39 -6.10 -6.48
CA TRP A 52 8.08 -4.77 -7.01
C TRP A 52 8.38 -4.69 -8.50
N GLU A 53 7.41 -4.25 -9.28
CA GLU A 53 7.56 -3.95 -10.70
C GLU A 53 7.19 -2.49 -10.97
N ARG A 54 7.95 -1.85 -11.86
CA ARG A 54 7.65 -0.50 -12.33
C ARG A 54 7.06 -0.55 -13.74
N LEU A 55 5.79 -0.20 -13.85
CA LEU A 55 5.08 -0.15 -15.12
C LEU A 55 5.60 0.99 -16.01
N PRO A 56 5.39 0.93 -17.34
CA PRO A 56 5.72 2.04 -18.25
C PRO A 56 5.03 3.37 -17.91
N SER A 57 3.88 3.31 -17.22
CA SER A 57 3.18 4.49 -16.68
C SER A 57 3.94 5.19 -15.54
N GLY A 58 5.01 4.57 -15.03
CA GLY A 58 5.78 5.02 -13.88
C GLY A 58 5.21 4.57 -12.54
N LEU A 59 4.05 3.90 -12.53
CA LEU A 59 3.45 3.32 -11.32
C LEU A 59 4.26 2.11 -10.85
N TRP A 60 4.37 1.98 -9.54
CA TRP A 60 4.86 0.78 -8.89
C TRP A 60 3.69 -0.13 -8.54
N VAL A 61 3.87 -1.42 -8.83
CA VAL A 61 2.91 -2.49 -8.54
C VAL A 61 3.63 -3.68 -7.93
N LEU A 62 2.86 -4.58 -7.31
CA LEU A 62 3.37 -5.88 -6.91
C LEU A 62 3.01 -6.89 -7.99
N ASN A 63 4.02 -7.56 -8.53
CA ASN A 63 3.86 -8.70 -9.43
C ASN A 63 3.70 -9.97 -8.59
N PHE A 64 2.57 -10.64 -8.78
CA PHE A 64 2.24 -11.94 -8.20
C PHE A 64 2.40 -12.97 -9.33
N ASP A 65 3.47 -13.77 -9.28
CA ASP A 65 3.83 -14.72 -10.34
C ASP A 65 3.01 -16.02 -10.29
N GLY A 66 2.20 -16.19 -9.25
CA GLY A 66 1.33 -17.35 -9.05
C GLY A 66 1.97 -18.46 -8.21
N VAL A 67 3.18 -18.25 -7.69
CA VAL A 67 3.92 -19.21 -6.86
C VAL A 67 4.23 -18.60 -5.49
N ASN A 68 3.42 -18.95 -4.50
CA ASN A 68 3.61 -18.59 -3.08
C ASN A 68 3.65 -17.07 -2.78
N ASP A 69 2.84 -16.28 -3.49
CA ASP A 69 2.75 -14.84 -3.28
C ASP A 69 1.69 -14.47 -2.24
N LYS A 70 2.06 -13.66 -1.25
CA LYS A 70 1.11 -13.06 -0.31
C LYS A 70 1.62 -11.78 0.31
N ILE A 71 0.68 -10.89 0.63
CA ILE A 71 0.90 -9.79 1.56
C ILE A 71 0.26 -10.20 2.88
N THR A 72 1.04 -10.19 3.96
CA THR A 72 0.53 -10.48 5.30
C THR A 72 0.33 -9.18 6.06
N ILE A 73 -0.91 -8.90 6.46
CA ILE A 73 -1.24 -7.80 7.35
C ILE A 73 -1.32 -8.36 8.77
N PRO A 74 -0.58 -7.82 9.74
CA PRO A 74 -0.72 -8.22 11.14
C PRO A 74 -2.16 -8.01 11.61
N GLN A 75 -2.66 -8.92 12.46
CA GLN A 75 -3.97 -8.75 13.07
C GLN A 75 -3.98 -7.49 13.94
N ALA A 76 -4.95 -6.62 13.71
CA ALA A 76 -5.19 -5.40 14.48
C ALA A 76 -6.68 -5.27 14.80
N SER A 77 -7.02 -4.54 15.86
CA SER A 77 -8.42 -4.41 16.31
C SER A 77 -9.33 -3.69 15.30
N ASN A 78 -8.76 -2.89 14.39
CA ASN A 78 -9.47 -2.22 13.31
C ASN A 78 -9.47 -3.00 11.99
N ILE A 79 -8.76 -4.13 11.91
CA ILE A 79 -8.84 -5.08 10.79
C ILE A 79 -9.85 -6.15 11.18
N ILE A 80 -11.12 -5.83 10.96
CA ILE A 80 -12.24 -6.74 11.26
C ILE A 80 -12.59 -7.47 9.97
N THR A 81 -12.18 -8.73 9.88
CA THR A 81 -12.54 -9.64 8.79
C THR A 81 -13.48 -10.72 9.31
N GLY A 82 -14.61 -10.94 8.64
CA GLY A 82 -15.51 -12.08 8.92
C GLY A 82 -16.65 -11.83 9.91
N THR A 83 -16.76 -10.63 10.50
CA THR A 83 -17.91 -10.20 11.31
C THR A 83 -18.29 -8.76 10.98
N GLY A 84 -19.55 -8.50 10.63
CA GLY A 84 -20.02 -7.15 10.26
C GLY A 84 -19.77 -6.79 8.79
N ASP A 85 -20.19 -5.57 8.42
CA ASP A 85 -20.09 -5.06 7.06
C ASP A 85 -18.69 -4.50 6.78
N PHE A 86 -18.14 -4.82 5.60
CA PHE A 86 -16.87 -4.28 5.13
C PHE A 86 -16.90 -4.08 3.63
N THR A 87 -15.95 -3.32 3.12
CA THR A 87 -15.73 -3.13 1.67
C THR A 87 -14.25 -3.24 1.39
N TYR A 88 -13.90 -3.94 0.32
CA TYR A 88 -12.55 -3.96 -0.22
C TYR A 88 -12.60 -3.61 -1.72
N LYS A 89 -11.50 -3.02 -2.20
CA LYS A 89 -11.27 -2.73 -3.61
C LYS A 89 -9.82 -3.04 -3.92
N VAL A 90 -9.60 -3.77 -5.01
CA VAL A 90 -8.28 -4.09 -5.55
C VAL A 90 -8.28 -3.81 -7.05
N TRP A 91 -7.11 -3.50 -7.61
CA TRP A 91 -6.88 -3.34 -9.04
C TRP A 91 -6.18 -4.56 -9.60
#